data_AF-A0A958SKA4-F1
#
_entry.id   AF-A0A958SKA4-F1
#
_cell.length_a   1.000
_cell.length_b   1.000
_cell.length_c   1.000
_cell.angle_alpha   90.00
_cell.angle_beta   90.00
_cell.angle_gamma   90.00
#
_symmetry.space_group_name_H-M   'P 1'
#
loop_
_entity.id
_entity.type
_entity.pdbx_description
1 polymer ?
#
loop_
_entity_poly.entity_id
_entity_poly.type
_entity_poly.pdbx_seq_one_letter_code
_entity_poly.pdbx_strand_id
1 'polypeptide(L)'
;MNSDLESIDWKEVLSRLQQFSTCELSRQELENLKPLSSEEACLKSFLVIDQAKEVLKSGPRPYFESLDLFSTWYQRLKRSAILKNRELRDVRHFCIEMLALHEVLDKFKTSWPEEIKQDLADSEVILDEINRILTPTGDIRSDASETLFRLFREREALSQQIQKTLDSIVKDHQLESVLQDRYVTNREGRWVLPVKSGMRHQFEGLIHAASQSKQTVFMEPREIIPNNNRLR
;
A
#
# COMPACT_ATOMS: atom_id res chain seq x y z
N MET A 1 25.29 -24.45 36.24
CA MET A 1 24.66 -24.04 34.97
C MET A 1 23.74 -22.84 35.13
N ASN A 2 22.62 -22.87 35.87
CA ASN A 2 21.80 -21.65 36.06
C ASN A 2 22.51 -20.55 36.86
N SER A 3 23.29 -20.90 37.90
CA SER A 3 24.05 -19.95 38.72
C SER A 3 25.13 -19.19 37.94
N ASP A 4 25.72 -19.85 36.94
CA ASP A 4 26.88 -19.32 36.22
C ASP A 4 26.44 -18.30 35.16
N LEU A 5 25.27 -18.52 34.55
CA LEU A 5 24.65 -17.57 33.61
C LEU A 5 24.05 -16.35 34.31
N GLU A 6 23.57 -16.51 35.54
CA GLU A 6 23.16 -15.39 36.38
C GLU A 6 24.36 -14.50 36.74
N SER A 7 25.54 -15.08 36.97
CA SER A 7 26.75 -14.32 37.34
C SER A 7 27.29 -13.39 36.26
N ILE A 8 26.95 -13.65 34.99
CA ILE A 8 27.34 -12.84 33.83
C ILE A 8 26.18 -11.98 33.29
N ASP A 9 25.11 -11.86 34.06
CA ASP A 9 23.90 -11.11 33.69
C ASP A 9 23.33 -11.54 32.33
N TRP A 10 23.36 -12.83 32.00
CA TRP A 10 23.01 -13.37 30.67
C TRP A 10 21.66 -12.86 30.16
N LYS A 11 20.64 -12.84 31.03
CA LYS A 11 19.29 -12.36 30.68
C LYS A 11 19.26 -10.87 30.34
N GLU A 12 20.04 -10.05 31.04
CA GLU A 12 20.15 -8.61 30.76
C GLU A 12 20.86 -8.38 29.42
N VAL A 13 21.90 -9.17 29.12
CA VAL A 13 22.57 -9.12 27.81
C VAL A 13 21.59 -9.47 26.69
N LEU A 14 20.82 -10.55 26.82
CA LEU A 14 19.81 -10.92 25.83
C LEU A 14 18.74 -9.83 25.69
N SER A 15 18.26 -9.27 26.80
CA SER A 15 17.28 -8.18 26.77
C SER A 15 17.80 -6.95 26.03
N ARG A 16 19.09 -6.61 26.17
CA ARG A 16 19.71 -5.51 25.41
C ARG A 16 19.85 -5.85 23.94
N LEU A 17 20.25 -7.08 23.60
CA LEU A 17 20.36 -7.52 22.20
C LEU A 17 19.00 -7.47 21.48
N GLN A 18 17.92 -7.85 22.15
CA GLN A 18 16.56 -7.78 21.59
C GLN A 18 16.14 -6.36 21.19
N GLN A 19 16.68 -5.32 21.83
CA GLN A 19 16.40 -3.92 21.46
C GLN A 19 16.97 -3.55 20.08
N PHE A 20 17.99 -4.28 19.60
CA PHE A 20 18.58 -4.08 18.28
C PHE A 20 17.93 -4.96 17.20
N SER A 21 17.00 -5.83 17.57
CA SER A 21 16.27 -6.68 16.63
C SER A 21 15.17 -5.89 15.91
N THR A 22 15.09 -6.09 14.60
CA THR A 22 14.18 -5.39 13.70
C THR A 22 12.85 -6.10 13.48
N CYS A 23 12.76 -7.39 13.82
CA CYS A 23 11.55 -8.20 13.65
C CYS A 23 11.33 -9.14 14.85
N GLU A 24 10.09 -9.46 15.12
CA GLU A 24 9.65 -10.32 16.20
C GLU A 24 10.27 -11.71 16.16
N LEU A 25 10.45 -12.27 14.95
CA LEU A 25 11.11 -13.57 14.78
C LEU A 25 12.51 -13.58 15.41
N SER A 26 13.31 -12.55 15.14
CA SER A 26 14.67 -12.46 15.70
C SER A 26 14.67 -12.12 17.19
N ARG A 27 13.67 -11.39 17.71
CA ARG A 27 13.52 -11.19 19.16
C ARG A 27 13.29 -12.51 19.88
N GLN A 28 12.43 -13.36 19.34
CA GLN A 28 12.13 -14.68 19.91
C GLN A 28 13.34 -15.62 19.85
N GLU A 29 14.13 -15.57 18.77
CA GLU A 29 15.38 -16.31 18.69
C GLU A 29 16.39 -15.85 19.75
N LEU A 30 16.53 -14.52 19.95
CA LEU A 30 17.41 -13.95 20.97
C LEU A 30 16.94 -14.26 22.40
N GLU A 31 15.63 -14.29 22.66
CA GLU A 31 15.07 -14.66 23.96
C GLU A 31 15.44 -16.10 24.36
N ASN A 32 15.43 -17.01 23.39
CA ASN A 32 15.71 -18.43 23.60
C ASN A 32 17.18 -18.80 23.39
N LEU A 33 18.06 -17.82 23.17
CA LEU A 33 19.47 -18.05 22.88
C LEU A 33 20.20 -18.66 24.08
N LYS A 34 20.97 -19.71 23.81
CA LYS A 34 21.77 -20.44 24.80
C LYS A 34 23.25 -20.42 24.42
N PRO A 35 24.16 -20.54 25.40
CA PRO A 35 25.58 -20.73 25.12
C PRO A 35 25.80 -21.92 24.18
N LEU A 36 26.71 -21.77 23.24
CA LEU A 36 27.09 -22.82 22.31
C LEU A 36 27.89 -23.91 23.05
N SER A 37 27.70 -25.17 22.64
CA SER A 37 28.24 -26.33 23.35
C SER A 37 29.65 -26.76 22.96
N SER A 38 30.28 -26.07 21.99
CA SER A 38 31.60 -26.44 21.46
C SER A 38 32.36 -25.22 20.97
N GLU A 39 33.69 -25.26 21.10
CA GLU A 39 34.60 -24.24 20.58
C GLU A 39 34.42 -24.00 19.07
N GLU A 40 34.29 -25.07 18.29
CA GLU A 40 34.08 -24.99 16.84
C GLU A 40 32.83 -24.18 16.48
N ALA A 41 31.70 -24.44 17.16
CA ALA A 41 30.47 -23.67 16.99
C ALA A 41 30.66 -22.19 17.38
N CYS A 42 31.39 -21.90 18.46
CA CYS A 42 31.71 -20.53 18.86
C CYS A 42 32.53 -19.81 17.79
N LEU A 43 33.60 -20.44 17.27
CA LEU A 43 34.45 -19.86 16.24
C LEU A 43 33.67 -19.59 14.94
N LYS A 44 32.79 -20.52 14.54
CA LYS A 44 31.89 -20.30 13.39
C LYS A 44 30.96 -19.12 13.63
N SER A 45 30.35 -19.01 14.81
CA SER A 45 29.49 -17.89 15.17
C SER A 45 30.23 -16.55 15.17
N PHE A 46 31.44 -16.50 15.72
CA PHE A 46 32.29 -15.30 15.70
C PHE A 46 32.63 -14.87 14.27
N LEU A 47 32.97 -15.82 13.39
CA LEU A 47 33.25 -15.53 11.98
C LEU A 47 32.03 -14.91 11.29
N VAL A 48 30.84 -15.47 11.51
CA VAL A 48 29.58 -14.92 10.97
C VAL A 48 29.35 -13.50 11.49
N ILE A 49 29.48 -13.27 12.80
CA ILE A 49 29.30 -11.94 13.40
C ILE A 49 30.29 -10.92 12.82
N ASP A 50 31.55 -11.30 12.65
CA ASP A 50 32.57 -10.43 12.09
C ASP A 50 32.26 -10.04 10.64
N GLN A 51 31.89 -11.02 9.81
CA GLN A 51 31.49 -10.77 8.42
C GLN A 51 30.20 -9.93 8.33
N ALA A 52 29.20 -10.24 9.16
CA ALA A 52 27.96 -9.45 9.22
C ALA A 52 28.22 -8.00 9.64
N LYS A 53 29.16 -7.76 10.57
CA LYS A 53 29.55 -6.39 10.96
C LYS A 53 30.14 -5.59 9.80
N GLU A 54 30.91 -6.22 8.91
CA GLU A 54 31.42 -5.54 7.71
C GLU A 54 30.27 -5.15 6.77
N VAL A 55 29.27 -6.03 6.61
CA VAL A 55 28.04 -5.68 5.87
C VAL A 55 27.32 -4.50 6.53
N LEU A 56 27.14 -4.52 7.86
CA LEU A 56 26.49 -3.44 8.61
C LEU A 56 27.19 -2.08 8.43
N LYS A 57 28.52 -2.07 8.30
CA LYS A 57 29.32 -0.85 8.11
C LYS A 57 29.22 -0.28 6.69
N SER A 58 28.79 -1.06 5.70
CA SER A 58 28.80 -0.61 4.30
C SER A 58 27.70 0.37 3.92
N GLY A 59 26.73 0.58 4.80
CA GLY A 59 25.72 1.62 4.65
C GLY A 59 24.29 1.11 4.74
N PRO A 60 23.35 1.73 4.00
CA PRO A 60 21.94 1.37 4.06
C PRO A 60 21.70 -0.08 3.66
N ARG A 61 20.81 -0.73 4.40
CA ARG A 61 20.35 -2.10 4.18
C ARG A 61 18.87 -2.20 4.55
N PRO A 62 18.14 -3.22 4.05
CA PRO A 62 16.80 -3.51 4.54
C PRO A 62 16.79 -3.82 6.04
N TYR A 63 15.74 -3.37 6.72
CA TYR A 63 15.51 -3.66 8.13
C TYR A 63 14.74 -4.96 8.34
N PHE A 64 14.05 -5.47 7.31
CA PHE A 64 13.26 -6.70 7.36
C PHE A 64 12.09 -6.67 8.35
N GLU A 65 11.48 -5.50 8.54
CA GLU A 65 10.25 -5.36 9.31
C GLU A 65 9.08 -6.12 8.66
N SER A 66 9.13 -6.35 7.34
CA SER A 66 8.11 -7.13 6.62
C SER A 66 8.00 -8.59 7.09
N LEU A 67 9.04 -9.13 7.76
CA LEU A 67 9.01 -10.48 8.32
C LEU A 67 7.92 -10.66 9.39
N ASP A 68 7.56 -9.59 10.10
CA ASP A 68 6.49 -9.65 11.11
C ASP A 68 5.11 -9.87 10.49
N LEU A 69 4.97 -9.49 9.21
CA LEU A 69 3.74 -9.68 8.44
C LEU A 69 3.74 -11.00 7.64
N PHE A 70 4.91 -11.64 7.47
CA PHE A 70 5.11 -12.83 6.65
C PHE A 70 4.08 -13.93 6.96
N SER A 71 3.95 -14.28 8.23
CA SER A 71 3.06 -15.36 8.67
C SER A 71 1.60 -15.15 8.25
N THR A 72 1.14 -13.90 8.21
CA THR A 72 -0.25 -13.52 7.93
C THR A 72 -0.63 -13.85 6.49
N TRP A 73 0.16 -13.39 5.51
CA TRP A 73 -0.14 -13.63 4.10
C TRP A 73 0.36 -15.01 3.63
N TYR A 74 1.45 -15.54 4.20
CA TYR A 74 1.97 -16.86 3.83
C TYR A 74 1.01 -17.99 4.19
N GLN A 75 0.42 -17.98 5.39
CA GLN A 75 -0.55 -19.01 5.79
C GLN A 75 -1.79 -19.02 4.90
N ARG A 76 -2.17 -17.88 4.34
CA ARG A 76 -3.27 -17.74 3.39
C ARG A 76 -2.92 -18.32 2.03
N LEU A 77 -1.74 -18.02 1.51
CA LEU A 77 -1.23 -18.60 0.27
C LEU A 77 -1.13 -20.13 0.37
N LYS A 78 -0.67 -20.65 1.52
CA LYS A 78 -0.63 -22.10 1.80
C LYS A 78 -2.00 -22.77 1.72
N ARG A 79 -3.07 -22.01 1.94
CA ARG A 79 -4.48 -22.45 1.82
C ARG A 79 -5.11 -22.05 0.49
N SER A 80 -4.30 -21.68 -0.50
CA SER A 80 -4.73 -21.23 -1.83
C SER A 80 -5.72 -20.04 -1.80
N ALA A 81 -5.65 -19.22 -0.76
CA ALA A 81 -6.52 -18.05 -0.65
C ALA A 81 -6.02 -16.92 -1.56
N ILE A 82 -6.98 -16.15 -2.09
CA ILE A 82 -6.67 -14.91 -2.82
C ILE A 82 -6.23 -13.84 -1.81
N LEU A 83 -5.10 -13.21 -2.12
CA LEU A 83 -4.58 -12.11 -1.32
C LEU A 83 -5.37 -10.82 -1.57
N LYS A 84 -5.67 -10.11 -0.49
CA LYS A 84 -6.25 -8.77 -0.53
C LYS A 84 -5.17 -7.75 -0.87
N ASN A 85 -5.57 -6.55 -1.27
CA ASN A 85 -4.65 -5.46 -1.62
C ASN A 85 -3.60 -5.19 -0.51
N ARG A 86 -4.02 -5.16 0.76
CA ARG A 86 -3.08 -4.98 1.89
C ARG A 86 -2.02 -6.09 1.94
N GLU A 87 -2.45 -7.35 1.79
CA GLU A 87 -1.56 -8.50 1.82
C GLU A 87 -0.60 -8.48 0.62
N LEU A 88 -1.05 -8.07 -0.57
CA LEU A 88 -0.18 -7.88 -1.74
C LEU A 88 0.86 -6.77 -1.53
N ARG A 89 0.49 -5.69 -0.83
CA ARG A 89 1.43 -4.64 -0.44
C ARG A 89 2.50 -5.16 0.51
N ASP A 90 2.12 -5.99 1.46
CA ASP A 90 3.06 -6.59 2.43
C ASP A 90 4.04 -7.54 1.71
N VAL A 91 3.54 -8.37 0.78
CA VAL A 91 4.39 -9.22 -0.07
C VAL A 91 5.32 -8.37 -0.93
N ARG A 92 4.83 -7.30 -1.54
CA ARG A 92 5.65 -6.36 -2.33
C ARG A 92 6.78 -5.78 -1.51
N HIS A 93 6.49 -5.35 -0.27
CA HIS A 93 7.50 -4.79 0.62
C HIS A 93 8.57 -5.82 0.97
N PHE A 94 8.17 -7.07 1.28
CA PHE A 94 9.09 -8.18 1.51
C PHE A 94 9.99 -8.46 0.30
N CYS A 95 9.45 -8.49 -0.92
CA CYS A 95 10.25 -8.68 -2.13
C CYS A 95 11.26 -7.54 -2.35
N ILE A 96 10.87 -6.28 -2.07
CA ILE A 96 11.80 -5.14 -2.17
C ILE A 96 12.95 -5.29 -1.16
N GLU A 97 12.66 -5.71 0.08
CA GLU A 97 13.70 -5.95 1.09
C GLU A 97 14.63 -7.10 0.70
N MET A 98 14.10 -8.16 0.10
CA MET A 98 14.89 -9.28 -0.43
C MET A 98 15.86 -8.83 -1.53
N LEU A 99 15.39 -8.05 -2.52
CA LEU A 99 16.25 -7.52 -3.57
C LEU A 99 17.33 -6.58 -3.02
N ALA A 100 16.96 -5.71 -2.08
CA ALA A 100 17.91 -4.82 -1.42
C ALA A 100 18.97 -5.59 -0.64
N LEU A 101 18.61 -6.70 0.00
CA LEU A 101 19.57 -7.57 0.68
C LEU A 101 20.52 -8.23 -0.33
N HIS A 102 20.02 -8.76 -1.44
CA HIS A 102 20.85 -9.32 -2.51
C HIS A 102 21.89 -8.29 -2.98
N GLU A 103 21.47 -7.06 -3.31
CA GLU A 103 22.36 -6.00 -3.79
C GLU A 103 23.45 -5.64 -2.75
N VAL A 104 23.09 -5.63 -1.47
CA VAL A 104 24.05 -5.38 -0.38
C VAL A 104 25.05 -6.53 -0.27
N LEU A 105 24.59 -7.79 -0.29
CA LEU A 105 25.44 -8.96 -0.14
C LEU A 105 26.36 -9.20 -1.34
N ASP A 106 25.97 -8.79 -2.56
CA ASP A 106 26.80 -8.93 -3.77
C ASP A 106 28.11 -8.13 -3.71
N LYS A 107 28.19 -7.14 -2.83
CA LYS A 107 29.41 -6.36 -2.59
C LYS A 107 30.45 -7.14 -1.79
N PHE A 108 30.09 -8.27 -1.21
CA PHE A 108 30.94 -9.08 -0.34
C PHE A 108 31.15 -10.49 -0.89
N LYS A 109 32.37 -10.99 -0.76
CA LYS A 109 32.78 -12.33 -1.25
C LYS A 109 33.27 -13.25 -0.13
N THR A 110 32.83 -12.99 1.10
CA THR A 110 33.13 -13.83 2.26
C THR A 110 32.12 -14.98 2.38
N SER A 111 32.41 -15.96 3.24
CA SER A 111 31.62 -17.20 3.34
C SER A 111 30.15 -16.96 3.72
N TRP A 112 29.88 -16.11 4.71
CA TRP A 112 28.54 -15.87 5.21
C TRP A 112 27.62 -15.15 4.19
N PRO A 113 28.00 -14.03 3.54
CA PRO A 113 27.18 -13.43 2.49
C PRO A 113 26.87 -14.38 1.34
N GLU A 114 27.83 -15.23 0.96
CA GLU A 114 27.64 -16.20 -0.11
C GLU A 114 26.66 -17.31 0.28
N GLU A 115 26.77 -17.85 1.51
CA GLU A 115 25.81 -18.80 2.07
C GLU A 115 24.40 -18.21 2.10
N ILE A 116 24.24 -16.99 2.63
CA ILE A 116 22.92 -16.35 2.69
C ILE A 116 22.35 -16.15 1.28
N LYS A 117 23.13 -15.66 0.31
CA LYS A 117 22.66 -15.48 -1.07
C LYS A 117 22.16 -16.77 -1.73
N GLN A 118 22.74 -17.92 -1.40
CA GLN A 118 22.30 -19.21 -1.94
C GLN A 118 20.93 -19.63 -1.40
N ASP A 119 20.59 -19.21 -0.19
CA ASP A 119 19.31 -19.50 0.45
C ASP A 119 18.22 -18.45 0.12
N LEU A 120 18.60 -17.26 -0.34
CA LEU A 120 17.66 -16.21 -0.72
C LEU A 120 16.96 -16.58 -2.05
N ALA A 121 15.63 -16.54 -2.02
CA ALA A 121 14.83 -16.73 -3.21
C ALA A 121 14.87 -15.49 -4.11
N ASP A 122 14.94 -15.71 -5.42
CA ASP A 122 14.73 -14.66 -6.40
C ASP A 122 13.28 -14.14 -6.31
N SER A 123 13.15 -12.84 -6.06
CA SER A 123 11.89 -12.16 -5.87
C SER A 123 11.57 -11.15 -6.98
N GLU A 124 12.42 -11.02 -8.00
CA GLU A 124 12.26 -10.05 -9.09
C GLU A 124 10.97 -10.33 -9.88
N VAL A 125 10.77 -11.59 -10.29
CA VAL A 125 9.57 -12.01 -11.03
C VAL A 125 8.29 -11.74 -10.24
N ILE A 126 8.30 -12.03 -8.93
CA ILE A 126 7.13 -11.82 -8.06
C ILE A 126 6.87 -10.31 -7.90
N LEU A 127 7.92 -9.53 -7.69
CA LEU A 127 7.83 -8.09 -7.53
C LEU A 127 7.27 -7.43 -8.80
N ASP A 128 7.73 -7.85 -9.97
CA ASP A 128 7.25 -7.34 -11.26
C ASP A 128 5.77 -7.63 -11.49
N GLU A 129 5.31 -8.85 -11.20
CA GLU A 129 3.89 -9.18 -11.28
C GLU A 129 3.05 -8.36 -10.31
N ILE A 130 3.53 -8.11 -9.09
CA ILE A 130 2.84 -7.22 -8.16
C ILE A 130 2.84 -5.77 -8.65
N ASN A 131 3.94 -5.28 -9.22
CA ASN A 131 4.05 -3.92 -9.76
C ASN A 131 3.17 -3.68 -11.01
N ARG A 132 2.81 -4.75 -11.75
CA ARG A 132 1.79 -4.69 -12.82
C ARG A 132 0.38 -4.48 -12.28
N ILE A 133 0.13 -4.88 -11.03
CA ILE A 133 -1.19 -4.79 -10.40
C ILE A 133 -1.30 -3.55 -9.50
N LEU A 134 -0.23 -3.18 -8.81
CA LEU A 134 -0.22 -2.11 -7.81
C LEU A 134 0.60 -0.89 -8.23
N THR A 135 0.11 0.29 -7.89
CA THR A 135 0.84 1.55 -7.98
C THR A 135 1.94 1.59 -6.90
N PRO A 136 2.92 2.52 -7.01
CA PRO A 136 3.88 2.76 -5.92
C PRO A 136 3.23 3.03 -4.56
N THR A 137 2.07 3.70 -4.54
CA THR A 137 1.27 3.99 -3.33
C THR A 137 0.50 2.79 -2.79
N GLY A 138 0.46 1.67 -3.52
CA GLY A 138 -0.24 0.45 -3.14
C GLY A 138 -1.74 0.48 -3.44
N ASP A 139 -2.15 1.24 -4.45
CA ASP A 139 -3.49 1.21 -5.04
C ASP A 139 -3.50 0.27 -6.25
N ILE A 140 -4.66 -0.28 -6.61
CA ILE A 140 -4.77 -1.07 -7.84
C ILE A 140 -4.60 -0.14 -9.04
N ARG A 141 -3.70 -0.50 -9.96
CA ARG A 141 -3.48 0.28 -11.18
C ARG A 141 -4.72 0.20 -12.08
N SER A 142 -5.04 1.30 -12.74
CA SER A 142 -6.14 1.35 -13.70
C SER A 142 -5.91 0.44 -14.90
N ASP A 143 -4.65 0.12 -15.22
CA ASP A 143 -4.22 -0.75 -16.31
C ASP A 143 -3.86 -2.17 -15.86
N ALA A 144 -4.18 -2.56 -14.62
CA ALA A 144 -3.87 -3.90 -14.10
C ALA A 144 -4.51 -5.05 -14.90
N SER A 145 -5.53 -4.77 -15.70
CA SER A 145 -6.04 -5.66 -16.73
C SER A 145 -6.65 -4.87 -17.88
N GLU A 146 -6.76 -5.47 -19.06
CA GLU A 146 -7.41 -4.84 -20.22
C GLU A 146 -8.87 -4.45 -19.93
N THR A 147 -9.61 -5.31 -19.21
CA THR A 147 -10.99 -5.03 -18.82
C THR A 147 -11.06 -3.84 -17.86
N LEU A 148 -10.18 -3.79 -16.86
CA LEU A 148 -10.12 -2.68 -15.91
C LEU A 148 -9.74 -1.37 -16.61
N PHE A 149 -8.76 -1.42 -17.51
CA PHE A 149 -8.33 -0.27 -18.30
C PHE A 149 -9.49 0.30 -19.12
N ARG A 150 -10.23 -0.57 -19.83
CA ARG A 150 -11.41 -0.18 -20.61
C ARG A 150 -12.47 0.48 -19.73
N LEU A 151 -12.79 -0.12 -18.58
CA LEU A 151 -13.77 0.43 -17.63
C LEU A 151 -13.33 1.79 -17.09
N PHE A 152 -12.03 1.96 -16.81
CA PHE A 152 -11.49 3.24 -16.33
C PHE A 152 -11.59 4.32 -17.41
N ARG A 153 -11.27 3.99 -18.66
CA ARG A 153 -11.41 4.91 -19.81
C ARG A 153 -12.86 5.28 -20.07
N GLU A 154 -13.78 4.34 -19.98
CA GLU A 154 -15.21 4.59 -20.10
C GLU A 154 -15.68 5.56 -19.01
N ARG A 155 -15.27 5.32 -17.75
CA ARG A 155 -15.58 6.20 -16.62
C ARG A 155 -15.02 7.62 -16.81
N GLU A 156 -13.78 7.75 -17.28
CA GLU A 156 -13.17 9.05 -17.60
C GLU A 156 -13.94 9.78 -18.72
N ALA A 157 -14.26 9.08 -19.81
CA ALA A 157 -14.98 9.66 -20.94
C ALA A 157 -16.38 10.14 -20.53
N LEU A 158 -17.12 9.33 -19.75
CA LEU A 158 -18.43 9.72 -19.21
C LEU A 158 -18.31 10.92 -18.28
N SER A 159 -17.31 10.95 -17.40
CA SER A 159 -17.09 12.08 -16.50
C SER A 159 -16.79 13.38 -17.27
N GLN A 160 -15.95 13.30 -18.31
CA GLN A 160 -15.64 14.45 -19.16
C GLN A 160 -16.87 14.92 -19.96
N GLN A 161 -17.69 13.99 -20.45
CA GLN A 161 -18.93 14.32 -21.16
C GLN A 161 -19.91 15.04 -20.23
N ILE A 162 -20.13 14.52 -19.02
CA ILE A 162 -20.98 15.14 -18.00
C ILE A 162 -20.47 16.55 -17.67
N GLN A 163 -19.16 16.70 -17.43
CA GLN A 163 -18.56 17.99 -17.10
C GLN A 163 -18.74 19.00 -18.24
N LYS A 164 -18.50 18.60 -19.49
CA LYS A 164 -18.70 19.47 -20.67
C LYS A 164 -20.15 19.93 -20.80
N THR A 165 -21.12 19.04 -20.60
CA THR A 165 -22.54 19.40 -20.62
C THR A 165 -22.87 20.38 -19.51
N LEU A 166 -22.44 20.10 -18.28
CA LEU A 166 -22.67 20.98 -17.13
C LEU A 166 -22.02 22.36 -17.29
N ASP A 167 -20.79 22.43 -17.80
CA ASP A 167 -20.11 23.68 -18.07
C ASP A 167 -20.84 24.52 -19.14
N SER A 168 -21.45 23.86 -20.13
CA SER A 168 -22.30 24.54 -21.12
C SER A 168 -23.56 25.11 -20.48
N ILE A 169 -24.24 24.34 -19.62
CA ILE A 169 -25.43 24.77 -18.88
C ILE A 169 -25.11 25.96 -17.98
N VAL A 170 -23.99 25.92 -17.26
CA VAL A 170 -23.57 27.00 -16.34
C VAL A 170 -23.25 28.31 -17.07
N LYS A 171 -22.75 28.21 -18.31
CA LYS A 171 -22.45 29.36 -19.17
C LYS A 171 -23.67 29.92 -19.89
N ASP A 172 -24.80 29.22 -19.89
CA ASP A 172 -26.03 29.72 -20.48
C ASP A 172 -26.54 30.94 -19.70
N HIS A 173 -26.60 32.09 -20.38
CA HIS A 173 -27.09 33.34 -19.80
C HIS A 173 -28.56 33.26 -19.37
N GLN A 174 -29.36 32.39 -19.99
CA GLN A 174 -30.77 32.23 -19.61
C GLN A 174 -30.91 31.62 -18.21
N LEU A 175 -29.95 30.77 -17.82
CA LEU A 175 -29.95 30.08 -16.53
C LEU A 175 -29.28 30.88 -15.41
N GLU A 176 -28.71 32.06 -15.69
CA GLU A 176 -28.08 32.93 -14.68
C GLU A 176 -29.07 33.36 -13.58
N SER A 177 -30.33 33.58 -13.95
CA SER A 177 -31.38 33.93 -12.99
C SER A 177 -31.82 32.75 -12.12
N VAL A 178 -31.69 31.53 -12.65
CA VAL A 178 -32.15 30.26 -12.04
C VAL A 178 -31.09 29.65 -11.11
N LEU A 179 -29.83 29.67 -11.54
CA LEU A 179 -28.70 29.15 -10.76
C LEU A 179 -28.43 30.03 -9.53
N GLN A 180 -28.06 29.39 -8.42
CA GLN A 180 -27.57 30.10 -7.23
C GLN A 180 -26.16 30.64 -7.49
N ASP A 181 -25.28 29.78 -8.00
CA ASP A 181 -23.89 30.08 -8.33
C ASP A 181 -23.46 29.31 -9.58
N ARG A 182 -22.46 29.84 -10.30
CA ARG A 182 -21.94 29.24 -11.54
C ARG A 182 -20.82 28.24 -11.29
N TYR A 183 -21.12 27.14 -10.61
CA TYR A 183 -20.17 26.04 -10.45
C TYR A 183 -20.83 24.67 -10.54
N VAL A 184 -20.04 23.70 -10.98
CA VAL A 184 -20.38 22.29 -11.01
C VAL A 184 -19.93 21.64 -9.70
N THR A 185 -20.77 20.79 -9.11
CA THR A 185 -20.40 20.08 -7.88
C THR A 185 -20.90 18.65 -7.88
N ASN A 186 -20.38 17.84 -6.96
CA ASN A 186 -20.80 16.48 -6.74
C ASN A 186 -21.53 16.36 -5.39
N ARG A 187 -22.72 15.77 -5.40
CA ARG A 187 -23.49 15.43 -4.19
C ARG A 187 -23.76 13.93 -4.21
N GLU A 188 -23.23 13.23 -3.21
CA GLU A 188 -23.46 11.78 -3.04
C GLU A 188 -23.10 10.94 -4.28
N GLY A 189 -22.04 11.32 -4.99
CA GLY A 189 -21.61 10.64 -6.22
C GLY A 189 -22.31 11.12 -7.49
N ARG A 190 -23.25 12.08 -7.41
CA ARG A 190 -23.96 12.66 -8.55
C ARG A 190 -23.45 14.05 -8.89
N TRP A 191 -23.12 14.26 -10.15
CA TRP A 191 -22.85 15.61 -10.66
C TRP A 191 -24.15 16.42 -10.73
N VAL A 192 -24.13 17.63 -10.17
CA VAL A 192 -25.30 18.49 -9.96
C VAL A 192 -24.93 19.97 -10.05
N LEU A 193 -25.94 20.82 -10.25
CA LEU A 193 -25.84 22.28 -10.22
C LEU A 193 -26.61 22.86 -9.03
N PRO A 194 -26.10 23.93 -8.40
CA PRO A 194 -26.81 24.65 -7.35
C PRO A 194 -27.88 25.57 -7.97
N VAL A 195 -29.15 25.27 -7.70
CA VAL A 195 -30.32 26.02 -8.19
C VAL A 195 -30.97 26.77 -7.03
N LYS A 196 -31.42 28.01 -7.25
CA LYS A 196 -32.21 28.76 -6.26
C LYS A 196 -33.49 27.99 -5.95
N SER A 197 -33.79 27.76 -4.67
CA SER A 197 -34.95 26.95 -4.28
C SER A 197 -36.28 27.47 -4.84
N GLY A 198 -36.43 28.78 -5.01
CA GLY A 198 -37.62 29.39 -5.61
C GLY A 198 -37.74 29.19 -7.13
N MET A 199 -36.63 28.94 -7.82
CA MET A 199 -36.57 28.79 -9.28
C MET A 199 -36.42 27.32 -9.73
N ARG A 200 -36.42 26.36 -8.79
CA ARG A 200 -36.27 24.92 -9.09
C ARG A 200 -37.26 24.38 -10.13
N HIS A 201 -38.45 24.98 -10.26
CA HIS A 201 -39.47 24.58 -11.23
C HIS A 201 -39.15 25.01 -12.67
N GLN A 202 -38.26 25.99 -12.84
CA GLN A 202 -37.76 26.46 -14.14
C GLN A 202 -36.52 25.69 -14.60
N PHE A 203 -35.94 24.87 -13.73
CA PHE A 203 -34.77 24.05 -14.05
C PHE A 203 -35.19 22.61 -14.36
N GLU A 204 -34.90 22.14 -15.57
CA GLU A 204 -35.23 20.77 -15.98
C GLU A 204 -34.25 19.75 -15.40
N GLY A 205 -34.63 19.14 -14.27
CA GLY A 205 -33.78 18.17 -13.61
C GLY A 205 -34.40 17.48 -12.40
N LEU A 206 -33.63 16.61 -11.76
CA LEU A 206 -34.00 15.92 -10.52
C LEU A 206 -33.28 16.53 -9.33
N ILE A 207 -33.99 16.69 -8.22
CA ILE A 207 -33.43 17.16 -6.95
C ILE A 207 -32.68 16.00 -6.29
N HIS A 208 -31.42 16.22 -5.93
CA HIS A 208 -30.61 15.24 -5.17
C HIS A 208 -30.40 15.64 -3.73
N ALA A 209 -30.14 16.92 -3.48
CA ALA A 209 -29.88 17.41 -2.13
C ALA A 209 -30.39 18.85 -1.97
N ALA A 210 -30.54 19.27 -0.72
CA ALA A 210 -30.82 20.65 -0.38
C ALA A 210 -29.77 21.17 0.61
N SER A 211 -29.46 22.47 0.49
CA SER A 211 -28.66 23.17 1.49
C SER A 211 -29.38 23.23 2.85
N GLN A 212 -28.61 23.39 3.93
CA GLN A 212 -29.15 23.47 5.29
C GLN A 212 -30.11 24.66 5.48
N SER A 213 -29.82 25.81 4.83
CA SER A 213 -30.71 26.98 4.83
C SER A 213 -31.93 26.83 3.92
N LYS A 214 -32.00 25.74 3.13
CA LYS A 214 -33.01 25.48 2.08
C LYS A 214 -33.10 26.56 1.00
N GLN A 215 -32.11 27.45 0.90
CA GLN A 215 -32.07 28.48 -0.14
C GLN A 215 -31.55 27.93 -1.48
N THR A 216 -30.68 26.92 -1.42
CA THR A 216 -30.11 26.24 -2.59
C THR A 216 -30.58 24.79 -2.63
N VAL A 217 -30.98 24.33 -3.81
CA VAL A 217 -31.30 22.94 -4.14
C VAL A 217 -30.30 22.46 -5.18
N PHE A 218 -29.68 21.31 -4.93
CA PHE A 218 -28.73 20.70 -5.86
C PHE A 218 -29.48 19.77 -6.82
N MET A 219 -29.49 20.13 -8.10
CA MET A 219 -30.28 19.44 -9.12
C MET A 219 -29.38 18.84 -10.19
N GLU A 220 -29.67 17.61 -10.61
CA GLU A 220 -29.08 16.94 -11.77
C GLU A 220 -29.89 17.32 -13.01
N PRO A 221 -29.30 18.04 -13.98
CA PRO A 221 -29.99 18.36 -15.23
C PRO A 221 -30.39 17.09 -15.97
N ARG A 222 -31.56 17.14 -16.62
CA ARG A 222 -32.16 16.02 -17.35
C ARG A 222 -31.21 15.38 -18.35
N GLU A 223 -30.41 16.20 -19.03
CA GLU A 223 -29.47 15.83 -20.08
C GLU A 223 -28.37 14.88 -19.61
N ILE A 224 -27.95 14.97 -18.33
CA ILE A 224 -26.86 14.17 -17.80
C ILE A 224 -27.31 12.97 -16.96
N ILE A 225 -28.60 12.84 -16.65
CA ILE A 225 -29.15 11.73 -15.85
C ILE A 225 -28.69 10.36 -16.37
N PRO A 226 -28.77 10.04 -17.69
CA PRO A 226 -28.33 8.74 -18.19
C PRO A 226 -26.84 8.49 -17.97
N ASN A 227 -26.01 9.52 -18.17
CA ASN A 227 -24.56 9.41 -18.01
C ASN A 227 -24.16 9.29 -16.54
N ASN A 228 -24.78 10.06 -15.64
CA ASN A 228 -24.57 9.95 -14.20
C ASN A 228 -25.02 8.57 -13.69
N ASN A 229 -26.11 8.00 -14.23
CA ASN A 229 -26.55 6.65 -13.90
C ASN A 229 -25.55 5.59 -14.36
N ARG A 230 -24.93 5.73 -15.53
CA ARG A 230 -23.92 4.80 -16.04
C ARG A 230 -22.58 4.93 -15.31
N LEU A 231 -22.28 6.11 -14.78
CA LEU A 231 -21.05 6.37 -14.02
C LEU A 231 -21.09 5.75 -12.61
N ARG A 232 -22.30 5.54 -12.06
CA ARG A 232 -22.53 4.97 -10.72
C ARG A 232 -22.57 3.45 -10.76
#